data_AF-A0A3D5FPC8-F1
#
_entry.id   AF-A0A3D5FPC8-F1
#
_cell.length_a   1.000
_cell.length_b   1.000
_cell.length_c   1.000
_cell.angle_alpha   90.00
_cell.angle_beta   90.00
_cell.angle_gamma   90.00
#
_symmetry.space_group_name_H-M   'P 1'
#
loop_
_entity.id
_entity.type
_entity.pdbx_description
1 polymer ?
#
loop_
_entity_poly.entity_id
_entity_poly.type
_entity_poly.pdbx_seq_one_letter_code
_entity_poly.pdbx_strand_id
1 'polypeptide(L)' 'ITVATADGALRLTEVQPEGRGRMPAEDFVRGYGIVPGIRLGGDDSA' A
#
# COMPACT_ATOMS: atom_id res chain seq x y z
N ILE A 1 -2.07 -4.90 -4.21
CA ILE A 1 -2.33 -3.43 -4.29
C ILE A 1 -1.57 -2.88 -5.49
N THR A 2 -2.18 -2.05 -6.32
CA THR A 2 -1.46 -1.36 -7.42
C THR A 2 -1.23 0.09 -7.02
N VAL A 3 0.01 0.55 -7.05
CA VAL A 3 0.41 1.91 -6.68
C VAL A 3 0.99 2.59 -7.91
N ALA A 4 0.54 3.80 -8.21
CA ALA A 4 1.13 4.60 -9.26
C ALA A 4 2.58 4.96 -8.89
N THR A 5 3.47 4.93 -9.88
CA THR A 5 4.86 5.41 -9.76
C THR A 5 5.04 6.66 -10.63
N ALA A 6 6.25 7.25 -10.65
CA ALA A 6 6.52 8.41 -11.49
C ALA A 6 6.25 8.12 -12.98
N ASP A 7 6.56 6.90 -13.41
CA ASP A 7 6.15 6.33 -14.69
C ASP A 7 5.59 4.92 -14.44
N GLY A 8 4.40 4.65 -14.97
CA GLY A 8 3.70 3.38 -14.82
C GLY A 8 3.13 3.12 -13.41
N ALA A 9 3.10 1.84 -13.03
CA ALA A 9 2.56 1.39 -11.76
C ALA A 9 3.27 0.14 -11.24
N LEU A 10 3.33 0.00 -9.92
CA LEU A 10 3.88 -1.15 -9.22
C LEU A 10 2.76 -1.96 -8.55
N ARG A 11 2.74 -3.27 -8.78
CA ARG A 11 1.84 -4.20 -8.09
C ARG A 11 2.53 -4.78 -6.87
N LEU A 12 2.13 -4.32 -5.68
CA LEU A 12 2.52 -4.93 -4.41
C LEU A 12 1.75 -6.23 -4.22
N THR A 13 2.49 -7.33 -4.09
CA THR A 13 1.96 -8.69 -3.85
C THR A 13 2.10 -9.12 -2.40
N GLU A 14 3.08 -8.59 -1.66
CA GLU A 14 3.33 -8.86 -0.25
C GLU A 14 3.72 -7.57 0.49
N VAL A 15 3.40 -7.49 1.79
CA VAL A 15 3.69 -6.35 2.65
C VAL A 15 4.02 -6.79 4.07
N GLN A 16 4.61 -5.90 4.86
CA GLN A 16 4.82 -6.09 6.29
C GLN A 16 4.41 -4.81 7.04
N PRO A 17 3.18 -4.76 7.59
CA PRO A 17 2.76 -3.65 8.43
C PRO A 17 3.57 -3.59 9.73
N GLU A 18 3.62 -2.42 10.35
CA GLU A 18 4.27 -2.24 11.66
C GLU A 18 3.66 -3.20 12.70
N GLY A 19 4.53 -3.84 13.50
CA GLY A 19 4.11 -4.79 14.54
C GLY A 19 3.47 -6.09 14.02
N ARG A 20 3.50 -6.36 12.71
CA ARG A 20 2.94 -7.57 12.09
C ARG A 20 4.00 -8.35 11.31
N GLY A 21 3.73 -9.64 11.11
CA GLY A 21 4.50 -10.47 10.19
C GLY A 21 4.28 -10.06 8.73
N ARG A 22 5.17 -10.53 7.85
CA ARG A 22 5.00 -10.45 6.39
C ARG A 22 3.73 -11.19 5.99
N MET A 23 2.96 -10.63 5.05
CA MET A 23 1.70 -11.21 4.58
C MET A 23 1.40 -10.87 3.12
N PRO A 24 0.54 -11.66 2.45
CA PRO A 24 -0.02 -11.32 1.14
C PRO A 24 -0.74 -9.97 1.16
N ALA A 25 -0.61 -9.20 0.08
CA ALA A 25 -1.26 -7.90 -0.04
C ALA A 25 -2.80 -7.99 -0.05
N GLU A 26 -3.36 -9.15 -0.42
CA GLU A 26 -4.81 -9.41 -0.38
C GLU A 26 -5.35 -9.50 1.05
N ASP A 27 -4.59 -10.08 1.98
CA ASP A 27 -4.96 -10.15 3.39
C ASP A 27 -4.89 -8.77 4.03
N PHE A 28 -3.87 -8.01 3.65
CA PHE A 28 -3.69 -6.64 4.10
C PHE A 28 -4.87 -5.72 3.71
N VAL A 29 -5.33 -5.74 2.45
CA VAL A 29 -6.45 -4.86 2.02
C VAL A 29 -7.78 -5.18 2.70
N ARG A 30 -8.00 -6.42 3.14
CA ARG A 30 -9.21 -6.81 3.86
C ARG A 30 -9.32 -6.15 5.24
N GLY A 31 -8.19 -5.82 5.88
CA GLY A 31 -8.16 -5.28 7.24
C GLY A 31 -7.80 -3.80 7.37
N TYR A 32 -7.06 -3.23 6.42
CA TYR A 32 -6.43 -1.91 6.58
C TYR A 32 -7.10 -0.76 5.80
N GLY A 33 -8.20 -1.01 5.09
CA GLY A 33 -8.99 0.06 4.45
C GLY A 33 -8.25 0.85 3.37
N ILE A 34 -7.28 0.23 2.70
CA ILE A 34 -6.60 0.84 1.54
C ILE A 34 -7.61 0.97 0.39
N VAL A 35 -7.87 2.21 -0.03
CA VAL A 35 -8.71 2.54 -1.18
C VAL A 35 -7.90 3.24 -2.28
N PRO A 36 -8.32 3.14 -3.56
CA PRO A 36 -7.69 3.90 -4.63
C PRO A 36 -7.66 5.40 -4.33
N GLY A 37 -6.53 6.05 -4.61
CA GLY A 37 -6.32 7.49 -4.38
C GLY A 37 -5.52 7.82 -3.11
N ILE A 38 -5.37 6.88 -2.16
CA ILE A 38 -4.45 7.04 -1.04
C ILE A 38 -3.02 7.20 -1.56
N ARG A 39 -2.31 8.21 -1.05
CA ARG A 39 -0.90 8.45 -1.33
C ARG A 39 -0.02 7.78 -0.27
N LEU A 40 1.04 7.12 -0.72
CA LEU A 40 2.03 6.49 0.16
C LEU A 40 3.27 7.38 0.25
N GLY A 41 3.77 7.61 1.47
CA GLY A 41 5.08 8.23 1.69
C GLY A 41 5.19 9.75 1.43
N GLY A 42 4.12 10.51 1.64
CA GLY A 42 4.16 11.98 1.61
C GLY A 42 4.14 12.59 3.01
N ASP A 43 4.80 13.74 3.18
CA ASP A 43 4.53 14.65 4.30
C ASP A 43 3.22 15.38 4.03
N ASP A 44 2.35 15.52 5.03
CA ASP A 44 1.04 16.19 4.95
C ASP A 44 1.16 17.73 4.84
N SER A 45 2.25 18.21 4.25
CA SER A 45 2.55 19.63 4.00
C SER A 45 2.21 19.97 2.55
N ALA A 46 0.93 20.15 2.27
CA ALA A 46 0.42 20.82 1.08
C ALA A 46 -0.71 21.78 1.48
#